data_AF-A0A972ZYF2-F1
#
_entry.id   AF-A0A972ZYF2-F1
#
_cell.length_a   1.000
_cell.length_b   1.000
_cell.length_c   1.000
_cell.angle_alpha   90.00
_cell.angle_beta   90.00
_cell.angle_gamma   90.00
#
_symmetry.space_group_name_H-M   'P 1'
#
loop_
_entity.id
_entity.type
_entity.pdbx_description
1 polymer ?
#
loop_
_entity_poly.entity_id
_entity_poly.type
_entity_poly.pdbx_seq_one_letter_code
_entity_poly.pdbx_strand_id
1 'polypeptide(L)'
;MFKTIGSRVWAFDAEWIPDPLGGRMLYHLEPDLPDQQVMEVMWEKGGATEEDPMPYLKTVLCRIVSIVAVERVARGNDVKLHLLSLPRDSRDPAHTDEKHVVGTFLGKAGQYKPQLVGFNSASADIKAMIQRSVVQGLTLPEFCKRPNKPWEGEDYFDSRNSEASVDLKDVLGGWGKATPSLNEIATLSGIPGKMDVDGQQ
;
A
#
# COMPACT_ATOMS: atom_id res chain seq x y z
N MET A 1 -0.58 -12.08 17.17
CA MET A 1 -0.82 -13.38 16.50
C MET A 1 -2.17 -13.28 15.79
N PHE A 2 -2.20 -13.29 14.46
CA PHE A 2 -3.46 -13.39 13.70
C PHE A 2 -4.05 -14.78 13.93
N LYS A 3 -5.37 -14.86 14.09
CA LYS A 3 -6.06 -16.06 14.60
C LYS A 3 -6.44 -17.02 13.49
N THR A 4 -6.60 -16.51 12.27
CA THR A 4 -7.14 -17.30 11.15
C THR A 4 -6.38 -17.01 9.85
N ILE A 5 -6.29 -18.04 9.00
CA ILE A 5 -5.83 -17.89 7.62
C ILE A 5 -7.06 -18.02 6.72
N GLY A 6 -7.36 -16.97 5.97
CA GLY A 6 -8.48 -16.97 5.04
C GLY A 6 -8.38 -18.07 3.98
N SER A 7 -9.52 -18.50 3.43
CA SER A 7 -9.54 -19.36 2.24
C SER A 7 -9.01 -18.62 1.01
N ARG A 8 -9.09 -17.29 1.01
CA ARG A 8 -8.44 -16.41 0.04
C ARG A 8 -7.61 -15.36 0.79
N VAL A 9 -6.33 -15.28 0.44
CA VAL A 9 -5.36 -14.35 1.06
C VAL A 9 -4.63 -13.61 -0.04
N TRP A 10 -4.48 -12.29 0.08
CA TRP A 10 -3.62 -11.50 -0.78
C TRP A 10 -2.47 -10.95 0.06
N ALA A 11 -1.28 -11.52 -0.14
CA ALA A 11 -0.04 -10.94 0.37
C ALA A 11 0.42 -9.89 -0.65
N PHE A 12 0.44 -8.61 -0.28
CA PHE A 12 0.60 -7.52 -1.23
C PHE A 12 1.59 -6.46 -0.75
N ASP A 13 2.06 -5.67 -1.72
CA ASP A 13 2.94 -4.52 -1.54
C ASP A 13 2.62 -3.47 -2.61
N ALA A 14 2.86 -2.19 -2.32
CA ALA A 14 2.60 -1.10 -3.24
C ALA A 14 3.79 -0.14 -3.35
N GLU A 15 3.97 0.43 -4.53
CA GLU A 15 4.98 1.46 -4.78
C GLU A 15 4.29 2.80 -5.05
N TRP A 16 4.87 3.86 -4.51
CA TRP A 16 4.40 5.21 -4.69
C TRP A 16 5.55 6.19 -4.86
N ILE A 17 5.26 7.28 -5.57
CA ILE A 17 6.20 8.36 -5.84
C ILE A 17 5.53 9.69 -5.49
N PRO A 18 6.28 10.78 -5.28
CA PRO A 18 5.70 12.12 -5.17
C PRO A 18 4.74 12.40 -6.32
N ASP A 19 3.67 13.14 -6.03
CA ASP A 19 2.66 13.57 -7.00
C ASP A 19 2.85 15.05 -7.35
N PRO A 20 3.59 15.39 -8.43
CA PRO A 20 3.80 16.78 -8.83
C PRO A 20 2.51 17.53 -9.15
N LEU A 21 1.45 16.84 -9.58
CA LEU A 21 0.17 17.52 -9.82
C LEU A 21 -0.44 17.96 -8.48
N GLY A 22 -0.44 17.06 -7.49
CA GLY A 22 -0.84 17.36 -6.12
C GLY A 22 0.02 18.46 -5.48
N GLY A 23 1.33 18.41 -5.71
CA GLY A 23 2.29 19.43 -5.23
C GLY A 23 1.98 20.83 -5.77
N ARG A 24 1.73 20.96 -7.08
CA ARG A 24 1.33 22.25 -7.69
C ARG A 24 0.04 22.79 -7.08
N MET A 25 -0.97 21.93 -6.92
CA MET A 25 -2.26 22.34 -6.35
C MET A 25 -2.14 22.78 -4.89
N LEU A 26 -1.41 22.02 -4.08
CA LEU A 26 -1.30 22.27 -2.64
C LEU A 26 -0.46 23.50 -2.32
N TYR A 27 0.59 23.77 -3.10
CA TYR A 27 1.52 24.87 -2.87
C TYR A 27 1.32 26.06 -3.79
N HIS A 28 0.23 26.06 -4.58
CA HIS A 28 -0.11 27.14 -5.51
C HIS A 28 1.04 27.49 -6.47
N LEU A 29 1.69 26.47 -7.03
CA LEU A 29 2.81 26.64 -7.95
C LEU A 29 2.32 26.80 -9.39
N GLU A 30 3.17 27.40 -10.22
CA GLU A 30 2.86 27.62 -11.63
C GLU A 30 2.55 26.30 -12.37
N PRO A 31 1.52 26.27 -13.24
CA PRO A 31 1.12 25.05 -13.94
C PRO A 31 2.21 24.42 -14.81
N ASP A 32 3.11 25.25 -15.36
CA ASP A 32 4.21 24.87 -16.25
C ASP A 32 5.54 24.66 -15.53
N LEU A 33 5.60 24.83 -14.20
CA LEU A 33 6.78 24.53 -13.42
C LEU A 33 7.20 23.06 -13.64
N PRO A 34 8.47 22.74 -13.96
CA PRO A 34 8.89 21.36 -14.19
C PRO A 34 8.63 20.46 -12.97
N ASP A 35 8.20 19.21 -13.21
CA ASP A 35 7.88 18.24 -12.14
C ASP A 35 9.00 18.10 -11.11
N GLN A 36 10.26 18.12 -11.55
CA GLN A 36 11.43 18.05 -10.69
C GLN A 36 11.46 19.20 -9.66
N GLN A 37 11.22 20.43 -10.10
CA GLN A 37 11.21 21.60 -9.21
C GLN A 37 9.99 21.60 -8.29
N VAL A 38 8.86 21.04 -8.74
CA VAL A 38 7.71 20.83 -7.86
C VAL A 38 8.08 19.85 -6.74
N MET A 39 8.74 18.74 -7.06
CA MET A 39 9.16 17.77 -6.05
C MET A 39 10.18 18.37 -5.06
N GLU A 40 11.11 19.20 -5.52
CA GLU A 40 12.02 19.98 -4.65
C GLU A 40 11.24 20.81 -3.63
N VAL A 41 10.23 21.56 -4.07
CA VAL A 41 9.34 22.30 -3.16
C VAL A 41 8.60 21.35 -2.21
N MET A 42 8.13 20.20 -2.69
CA MET A 42 7.45 19.20 -1.84
C MET A 42 8.37 18.71 -0.72
N TRP A 43 9.63 18.40 -1.02
CA TRP A 43 10.62 17.97 -0.03
C TRP A 43 11.00 19.09 0.93
N GLU A 44 11.22 20.32 0.45
CA GLU A 44 11.43 21.49 1.31
C GLU A 44 10.28 21.68 2.31
N LYS A 45 9.03 21.60 1.85
CA LYS A 45 7.84 21.65 2.71
C LYS A 45 7.68 20.42 3.60
N GLY A 46 8.26 19.29 3.20
CA GLY A 46 8.38 18.05 3.96
C GLY A 46 9.42 18.10 5.08
N GLY A 47 10.24 19.16 5.13
CA GLY A 47 11.29 19.33 6.12
C GLY A 47 12.67 18.88 5.65
N ALA A 48 12.94 18.95 4.34
CA ALA A 48 14.25 18.61 3.79
C ALA A 48 15.38 19.39 4.47
N THR A 49 16.50 18.70 4.64
CA THR A 49 17.74 19.23 5.22
C THR A 49 18.93 18.82 4.35
N GLU A 50 20.13 19.35 4.63
CA GLU A 50 21.34 18.89 3.93
C GLU A 50 21.64 17.40 4.18
N GLU A 51 21.29 16.88 5.36
CA GLU A 51 21.50 15.48 5.74
C GLU A 51 20.41 14.54 5.20
N ASP A 52 19.20 15.07 4.99
CA ASP A 52 18.03 14.36 4.45
C ASP A 52 17.31 15.28 3.43
N PRO A 53 17.82 15.37 2.19
CA PRO A 53 17.29 16.29 1.18
C PRO A 53 15.96 15.83 0.58
N MET A 54 15.60 14.55 0.75
CA MET A 54 14.39 13.95 0.18
C MET A 54 13.59 13.19 1.25
N PRO A 55 13.15 13.87 2.32
CA PRO A 55 12.51 13.22 3.44
C PRO A 55 11.21 12.54 3.03
N TYR A 56 10.79 11.56 3.83
CA TYR A 56 9.52 10.87 3.64
C TYR A 56 8.36 11.87 3.56
N LEU A 57 7.69 11.91 2.40
CA LEU A 57 6.50 12.72 2.21
C LEU A 57 5.27 12.00 2.76
N LYS A 58 4.32 12.79 3.29
CA LYS A 58 3.01 12.26 3.70
C LYS A 58 2.38 11.51 2.53
N THR A 59 1.87 10.31 2.78
CA THR A 59 1.34 9.40 1.74
C THR A 59 0.29 10.03 0.82
N VAL A 60 -0.53 10.98 1.30
CA VAL A 60 -1.49 11.72 0.46
C VAL A 60 -0.84 12.53 -0.66
N LEU A 61 0.41 12.97 -0.47
CA LEU A 61 1.22 13.72 -1.43
C LEU A 61 1.95 12.81 -2.42
N CYS A 62 1.83 11.50 -2.25
CA CYS A 62 2.40 10.50 -3.14
C CYS A 62 1.28 9.83 -3.92
N ARG A 63 1.53 9.53 -5.19
CA ARG A 63 0.62 8.74 -6.03
C ARG A 63 1.07 7.28 -6.09
N ILE A 64 0.11 6.36 -6.04
CA ILE A 64 0.37 4.93 -6.20
C ILE A 64 0.64 4.63 -7.68
N VAL A 65 1.77 3.98 -7.97
CA VAL A 65 2.17 3.64 -9.35
C VAL A 65 2.09 2.15 -9.65
N SER A 66 2.22 1.30 -8.63
CA SER A 66 2.01 -0.14 -8.80
C SER A 66 1.57 -0.82 -7.51
N ILE A 67 0.86 -1.93 -7.67
CA ILE A 67 0.49 -2.84 -6.60
C ILE A 67 0.75 -4.27 -7.08
N VAL A 68 1.44 -5.06 -6.28
CA VAL A 68 1.67 -6.48 -6.54
C VAL A 68 1.05 -7.30 -5.43
N ALA A 69 0.44 -8.43 -5.77
CA ALA A 69 -0.08 -9.37 -4.79
C ALA A 69 0.15 -10.82 -5.20
N VAL A 70 0.52 -11.66 -4.24
CA VAL A 70 0.38 -13.11 -4.34
C VAL A 70 -0.95 -13.48 -3.73
N GLU A 71 -1.89 -13.93 -4.58
CA GLU A 71 -3.13 -14.52 -4.12
C GLU A 71 -2.93 -16.01 -3.81
N ARG A 72 -3.24 -16.38 -2.57
CA ARG A 72 -3.42 -17.77 -2.15
C ARG A 72 -4.91 -18.10 -2.13
N VAL A 73 -5.30 -19.15 -2.85
CA VAL A 73 -6.66 -19.71 -2.80
C VAL A 73 -6.60 -21.15 -2.28
N ALA A 74 -7.23 -21.39 -1.14
CA ALA A 74 -7.38 -22.72 -0.54
C ALA A 74 -8.78 -23.27 -0.75
N ARG A 75 -8.88 -24.52 -1.20
CA ARG A 75 -10.13 -25.27 -1.37
C ARG A 75 -9.91 -26.69 -0.85
N GLY A 76 -10.43 -27.00 0.34
CA GLY A 76 -10.11 -28.26 1.01
C GLY A 76 -8.61 -28.36 1.28
N ASN A 77 -7.97 -29.41 0.78
CA ASN A 77 -6.52 -29.62 0.90
C ASN A 77 -5.72 -28.99 -0.25
N ASP A 78 -6.38 -28.48 -1.30
CA ASP A 78 -5.71 -27.88 -2.44
C ASP A 78 -5.40 -26.41 -2.20
N VAL A 79 -4.17 -26.01 -2.52
CA VAL A 79 -3.72 -24.61 -2.49
C VAL A 79 -3.25 -24.21 -3.88
N LYS A 80 -3.77 -23.08 -4.38
CA LYS A 80 -3.30 -22.44 -5.62
C LYS A 80 -2.73 -21.07 -5.30
N LEU A 81 -1.65 -20.73 -5.98
CA LEU A 81 -1.01 -19.42 -5.90
C LEU A 81 -1.12 -18.71 -7.25
N HIS A 82 -1.48 -17.43 -7.22
CA HIS A 82 -1.57 -16.57 -8.40
C HIS A 82 -0.82 -15.27 -8.15
N LEU A 83 0.07 -14.90 -9.07
CA LEU A 83 0.70 -13.58 -9.06
C LEU A 83 -0.20 -12.59 -9.78
N LEU A 84 -0.49 -11.49 -9.11
CA LEU A 84 -1.29 -10.37 -9.60
C LEU A 84 -0.40 -9.12 -9.56
N SER A 85 -0.42 -8.35 -10.64
CA SER A 85 0.24 -7.05 -10.71
C SER A 85 -0.68 -6.02 -11.34
N LEU A 86 -0.60 -4.80 -10.84
CA LEU A 86 -1.22 -3.61 -11.38
C LEU A 86 -0.11 -2.55 -11.49
N PRO A 87 0.07 -1.89 -12.64
CA PRO A 87 -0.62 -2.11 -13.92
C PRO A 87 -0.39 -3.51 -14.51
N ARG A 88 -1.34 -4.00 -15.32
CA ARG A 88 -1.19 -5.26 -16.06
C ARG A 88 -0.32 -5.11 -17.31
N ASP A 89 -0.33 -3.94 -17.92
CA ASP A 89 0.59 -3.55 -19.00
C ASP A 89 1.13 -2.16 -18.64
N SER A 90 2.42 -2.06 -18.35
CA SER A 90 3.07 -0.80 -17.96
C SER A 90 3.25 0.17 -19.13
N ARG A 91 2.96 -0.26 -20.37
CA ARG A 91 3.05 0.57 -21.58
C ARG A 91 1.71 1.17 -21.98
N ASP A 92 0.61 0.73 -21.35
CA ASP A 92 -0.72 1.27 -21.60
C ASP A 92 -1.06 2.36 -20.58
N PRO A 93 -1.22 3.63 -21.00
CA PRO A 93 -1.58 4.73 -20.11
C PRO A 93 -2.84 4.48 -19.29
N ALA A 94 -3.83 3.78 -19.86
CA ALA A 94 -5.07 3.46 -19.17
C ALA A 94 -4.86 2.46 -18.02
N HIS A 95 -3.87 1.58 -18.14
CA HIS A 95 -3.50 0.64 -17.08
C HIS A 95 -2.62 1.31 -16.00
N THR A 96 -1.74 2.23 -16.40
CA THR A 96 -0.86 2.96 -15.48
C THR A 96 -1.52 4.11 -14.72
N ASP A 97 -2.75 4.48 -15.11
CA ASP A 97 -3.52 5.51 -14.42
C ASP A 97 -3.78 5.12 -12.95
N GLU A 98 -3.50 6.04 -12.01
CA GLU A 98 -3.61 5.75 -10.56
C GLU A 98 -5.04 5.33 -10.18
N LYS A 99 -6.06 5.94 -10.80
CA LYS A 99 -7.46 5.59 -10.57
C LYS A 99 -7.74 4.16 -11.02
N HIS A 100 -7.14 3.72 -12.13
CA HIS A 100 -7.20 2.33 -12.55
C HIS A 100 -6.49 1.38 -11.57
N VAL A 101 -5.26 1.68 -11.17
CA VAL A 101 -4.47 0.83 -10.26
C VAL A 101 -5.15 0.68 -8.90
N VAL A 102 -5.42 1.79 -8.21
CA VAL A 102 -6.03 1.81 -6.88
C VAL A 102 -7.48 1.30 -6.91
N GLY A 103 -8.26 1.78 -7.89
CA GLY A 103 -9.66 1.39 -8.04
C GLY A 103 -9.84 -0.10 -8.34
N THR A 104 -8.95 -0.68 -9.15
CA THR A 104 -8.97 -2.12 -9.43
C THR A 104 -8.62 -2.92 -8.19
N PHE A 105 -7.54 -2.59 -7.47
CA PHE A 105 -7.14 -3.35 -6.29
C PHE A 105 -8.20 -3.32 -5.19
N LEU A 106 -8.61 -2.13 -4.75
CA LEU A 106 -9.58 -1.98 -3.67
C LEU A 106 -10.97 -2.45 -4.08
N GLY A 107 -11.39 -2.19 -5.32
CA GLY A 107 -12.67 -2.68 -5.84
C GLY A 107 -12.74 -4.21 -5.85
N LYS A 108 -11.64 -4.88 -6.25
CA LYS A 108 -11.56 -6.34 -6.20
C LYS A 108 -11.43 -6.88 -4.78
N ALA A 109 -10.77 -6.17 -3.87
CA ALA A 109 -10.77 -6.53 -2.45
C ALA A 109 -12.19 -6.50 -1.88
N GLY A 110 -12.98 -5.46 -2.18
CA GLY A 110 -14.39 -5.38 -1.78
C GLY A 110 -15.25 -6.53 -2.35
N GLN A 111 -15.04 -6.90 -3.62
CA GLN A 111 -15.79 -7.98 -4.27
C GLN A 111 -15.44 -9.38 -3.77
N TYR A 112 -14.14 -9.67 -3.65
CA TYR A 112 -13.67 -11.02 -3.33
C TYR A 112 -13.45 -11.26 -1.85
N LYS A 113 -13.44 -10.19 -1.05
CA LYS A 113 -13.27 -10.23 0.40
C LYS A 113 -12.05 -11.06 0.85
N PRO A 114 -10.86 -10.89 0.25
CA PRO A 114 -9.67 -11.61 0.68
C PRO A 114 -9.24 -11.15 2.08
N GLN A 115 -8.50 -12.00 2.80
CA GLN A 115 -7.64 -11.51 3.87
C GLN A 115 -6.44 -10.80 3.24
N LEU A 116 -6.32 -9.49 3.47
CA LEU A 116 -5.18 -8.69 3.04
C LEU A 116 -4.05 -8.86 4.05
N VAL A 117 -2.84 -9.13 3.55
CA VAL A 117 -1.64 -9.30 4.37
C VAL A 117 -0.54 -8.41 3.78
N GLY A 118 0.01 -7.52 4.58
CA GLY A 118 1.12 -6.65 4.19
C GLY A 118 2.07 -6.40 5.36
N PHE A 119 3.12 -5.62 5.13
CA PHE A 119 4.09 -5.26 6.17
C PHE A 119 4.11 -3.73 6.36
N ASN A 120 3.68 -3.25 7.53
CA ASN A 120 3.41 -1.82 7.78
C ASN A 120 2.25 -1.24 6.93
N SER A 121 1.49 -2.11 6.26
CA SER A 121 0.44 -1.73 5.31
C SER A 121 -0.73 -0.96 5.93
N ALA A 122 -1.03 -1.16 7.21
CA ALA A 122 -2.10 -0.44 7.88
C ALA A 122 -1.78 1.05 8.08
N SER A 123 -0.47 1.37 8.21
CA SER A 123 0.04 2.72 8.37
C SER A 123 0.54 3.33 7.05
N ALA A 124 0.86 2.50 6.05
CA ALA A 124 1.37 2.93 4.75
C ALA A 124 0.39 2.57 3.61
N ASP A 125 0.52 1.41 2.98
CA ASP A 125 -0.11 1.08 1.69
C ASP A 125 -1.64 1.25 1.67
N ILE A 126 -2.35 0.62 2.60
CA ILE A 126 -3.82 0.67 2.67
C ILE A 126 -4.26 2.10 2.96
N LYS A 127 -3.53 2.77 3.86
CA LYS A 127 -3.81 4.15 4.24
C LYS A 127 -3.62 5.10 3.05
N ALA A 128 -2.55 4.94 2.30
CA ALA A 128 -2.25 5.69 1.09
C ALA A 128 -3.33 5.45 0.04
N MET A 129 -3.67 4.20 -0.26
CA MET A 129 -4.73 3.85 -1.21
C MET A 129 -6.10 4.44 -0.83
N ILE A 130 -6.47 4.44 0.45
CA ILE A 130 -7.72 5.07 0.93
C ILE A 130 -7.67 6.59 0.72
N GLN A 131 -6.58 7.25 1.12
CA GLN A 131 -6.42 8.70 0.93
C GLN A 131 -6.47 9.08 -0.54
N ARG A 132 -5.74 8.35 -1.39
CA ARG A 132 -5.69 8.58 -2.84
C ARG A 132 -7.01 8.24 -3.52
N SER A 133 -7.79 7.30 -2.99
CA SER A 133 -9.17 7.05 -3.46
C SER A 133 -10.06 8.27 -3.28
N VAL A 134 -9.91 9.01 -2.17
CA VAL A 134 -10.64 10.27 -1.95
C VAL A 134 -10.18 11.33 -2.94
N VAL A 135 -8.86 11.51 -3.11
CA VAL A 135 -8.29 12.48 -4.06
C VAL A 135 -8.75 12.21 -5.50
N GLN A 136 -8.81 10.95 -5.90
CA GLN A 136 -9.20 10.52 -7.26
C GLN A 136 -10.72 10.40 -7.47
N GLY A 137 -11.53 10.66 -6.44
CA GLY A 137 -12.99 10.55 -6.50
C GLY A 137 -13.48 9.13 -6.80
N LEU A 138 -12.83 8.11 -6.24
CA LEU A 138 -13.21 6.71 -6.41
C LEU A 138 -14.47 6.37 -5.61
N THR A 139 -15.40 5.65 -6.25
CA THR A 139 -16.61 5.10 -5.60
C THR A 139 -16.43 3.60 -5.43
N LEU A 140 -16.25 3.14 -4.19
CA LEU A 140 -15.90 1.76 -3.85
C LEU A 140 -16.87 1.16 -2.81
N PRO A 141 -18.17 1.01 -3.12
CA PRO A 141 -19.21 0.69 -2.14
C PRO A 141 -18.97 -0.66 -1.43
N GLU A 142 -18.57 -1.69 -2.17
CA GLU A 142 -18.30 -3.02 -1.58
C GLU A 142 -17.06 -3.01 -0.67
N PHE A 143 -16.03 -2.24 -1.01
CA PHE A 143 -14.84 -2.09 -0.18
C PHE A 143 -15.12 -1.28 1.09
N CYS A 144 -15.93 -0.23 0.97
CA CYS A 144 -16.30 0.65 2.08
C CYS A 144 -17.39 0.06 2.99
N LYS A 145 -17.98 -1.08 2.63
CA LYS A 145 -18.97 -1.77 3.45
C LYS A 145 -18.28 -2.38 4.65
N ARG A 146 -18.67 -1.94 5.86
CA ARG A 146 -18.07 -2.38 7.11
C ARG A 146 -19.11 -3.06 8.01
N PRO A 147 -18.69 -4.05 8.82
CA PRO A 147 -19.55 -4.63 9.85
C PRO A 147 -19.84 -3.61 10.96
N ASN A 148 -20.83 -3.90 11.82
CA ASN A 148 -21.13 -3.06 12.99
C ASN A 148 -19.95 -3.01 13.96
N LYS A 149 -19.25 -4.14 14.14
CA LYS A 149 -18.00 -4.21 14.89
C LYS A 149 -16.90 -4.82 14.03
N PRO A 150 -15.66 -4.34 14.11
CA PRO A 150 -14.57 -4.76 13.20
C PRO A 150 -14.30 -6.28 13.17
N TRP A 151 -14.54 -6.98 14.28
CA TRP A 151 -14.32 -8.43 14.39
C TRP A 151 -15.51 -9.29 13.89
N GLU A 152 -16.62 -8.68 13.48
CA GLU A 152 -17.83 -9.39 13.01
C GLU A 152 -17.79 -9.71 11.51
N GLY A 153 -16.81 -9.22 10.77
CA GLY A 153 -16.70 -9.44 9.33
C GLY A 153 -15.49 -8.76 8.72
N GLU A 154 -15.54 -8.52 7.41
CA GLU A 154 -14.43 -7.89 6.70
C GLU A 154 -14.41 -6.38 6.92
N ASP A 155 -13.52 -5.92 7.79
CA ASP A 155 -13.18 -4.51 7.94
C ASP A 155 -11.72 -4.27 7.54
N TYR A 156 -11.50 -3.62 6.40
CA TYR A 156 -10.15 -3.28 5.90
C TYR A 156 -9.60 -1.96 6.48
N PHE A 157 -10.39 -1.25 7.29
CA PHE A 157 -10.00 0.04 7.87
C PHE A 157 -9.46 -0.10 9.30
N ASP A 158 -9.61 -1.26 9.93
CA ASP A 158 -9.18 -1.55 11.30
C ASP A 158 -8.36 -2.84 11.35
N SER A 159 -7.06 -2.75 11.05
CA SER A 159 -6.13 -3.88 11.13
C SER A 159 -5.90 -4.42 12.55
N ARG A 160 -6.33 -3.68 13.59
CA ARG A 160 -6.12 -4.06 14.98
C ARG A 160 -7.18 -5.04 15.46
N ASN A 161 -8.42 -4.83 15.02
CA ASN A 161 -9.59 -5.58 15.50
C ASN A 161 -10.22 -6.48 14.42
N SER A 162 -9.81 -6.36 13.16
CA SER A 162 -10.28 -7.18 12.04
C SER A 162 -9.20 -8.13 11.55
N GLU A 163 -9.57 -9.39 11.31
CA GLU A 163 -8.69 -10.39 10.68
C GLU A 163 -8.67 -10.26 9.15
N ALA A 164 -9.46 -9.35 8.57
CA ALA A 164 -9.49 -9.12 7.13
C ALA A 164 -8.28 -8.30 6.63
N SER A 165 -7.62 -7.55 7.51
CA SER A 165 -6.42 -6.78 7.21
C SER A 165 -5.35 -7.06 8.25
N VAL A 166 -4.36 -7.89 7.90
CA VAL A 166 -3.28 -8.30 8.79
C VAL A 166 -2.02 -7.51 8.46
N ASP A 167 -1.54 -6.72 9.41
CA ASP A 167 -0.24 -6.05 9.32
C ASP A 167 0.83 -6.90 10.03
N LEU A 168 1.75 -7.47 9.24
CA LEU A 168 2.82 -8.31 9.76
C LEU A 168 3.78 -7.56 10.68
N LYS A 169 3.96 -6.24 10.50
CA LYS A 169 4.79 -5.44 11.41
C LYS A 169 4.15 -5.38 12.80
N ASP A 170 2.83 -5.22 12.88
CA ASP A 170 2.12 -5.23 14.17
C ASP A 170 2.08 -6.63 14.81
N VAL A 171 2.02 -7.68 13.99
CA VAL A 171 1.97 -9.06 14.48
C VAL A 171 3.32 -9.53 15.01
N LEU A 172 4.40 -9.18 14.33
CA LEU A 172 5.76 -9.66 14.61
C LEU A 172 6.57 -8.69 15.47
N GLY A 173 6.24 -7.40 15.39
CA GLY A 173 7.00 -6.34 16.03
C GLY A 173 6.75 -6.21 17.53
N GLY A 174 7.69 -5.55 18.18
CA GLY A 174 7.60 -5.12 19.58
C GLY A 174 8.08 -3.68 19.73
N TRP A 175 8.25 -3.24 20.98
CA TRP A 175 8.66 -1.85 21.23
C TRP A 175 10.11 -1.59 20.78
N GLY A 176 10.32 -0.51 20.02
CA GLY A 176 11.64 -0.06 19.57
C GLY A 176 12.38 -1.11 18.73
N LYS A 177 13.59 -1.49 19.16
CA LYS A 177 14.46 -2.47 18.48
C LYS A 177 13.87 -3.88 18.36
N ALA A 178 12.77 -4.18 19.05
CA ALA A 178 12.07 -5.44 18.92
C ALA A 178 11.22 -5.53 17.64
N THR A 179 11.01 -4.43 16.91
CA THR A 179 10.38 -4.47 15.59
C THR A 179 11.43 -4.81 14.52
N PRO A 180 11.34 -5.98 13.86
CA PRO A 180 12.23 -6.28 12.74
C PRO A 180 11.83 -5.46 11.51
N SER A 181 12.78 -5.22 10.62
CA SER A 181 12.50 -4.88 9.22
C SER A 181 11.99 -6.11 8.45
N LEU A 182 11.29 -5.87 7.34
CA LEU A 182 10.86 -6.95 6.45
C LEU A 182 12.06 -7.75 5.93
N ASN A 183 13.19 -7.08 5.66
CA ASN A 183 14.42 -7.72 5.22
C ASN A 183 15.00 -8.69 6.26
N GLU A 184 15.06 -8.26 7.54
CA GLU A 184 15.59 -9.10 8.62
C GLU A 184 14.75 -10.36 8.80
N ILE A 185 13.42 -10.22 8.87
CA ILE A 185 12.55 -11.38 9.09
C ILE A 185 12.54 -12.33 7.89
N ALA A 186 12.56 -11.80 6.65
CA ALA A 186 12.62 -12.63 5.45
C ALA A 186 13.94 -13.42 5.39
N THR A 187 15.07 -12.74 5.54
CA THR A 187 16.42 -13.33 5.48
C THR A 187 16.59 -14.42 6.54
N LEU A 188 16.18 -14.16 7.78
CA LEU A 188 16.27 -15.14 8.87
C LEU A 188 15.29 -16.30 8.73
N SER A 189 14.25 -16.14 7.90
CA SER A 189 13.32 -17.22 7.52
C SER A 189 13.81 -18.07 6.34
N GLY A 190 15.02 -17.80 5.81
CA GLY A 190 15.55 -18.47 4.62
C GLY A 190 14.89 -18.04 3.32
N ILE A 191 14.17 -16.91 3.33
CA ILE A 191 13.57 -16.29 2.14
C ILE A 191 14.56 -15.22 1.68
N PRO A 192 14.86 -15.11 0.36
CA PRO A 192 15.68 -14.01 -0.14
C PRO A 192 15.12 -12.67 0.31
N GLY A 193 15.93 -11.91 1.05
CA GLY A 193 15.62 -10.55 1.46
C GLY A 193 15.81 -9.55 0.32
N LYS A 194 16.13 -8.30 0.65
CA LYS A 194 16.59 -7.30 -0.33
C LYS A 194 17.81 -7.84 -1.05
N MET A 195 17.70 -8.07 -2.35
CA MET A 195 18.80 -8.63 -3.14
C MET A 195 19.79 -7.56 -3.62
N ASP A 196 19.34 -6.35 -3.99
CA ASP A 196 20.24 -5.27 -4.48
C ASP A 196 19.66 -3.82 -4.41
N VAL A 197 18.44 -3.61 -3.90
CA VAL A 197 17.80 -2.26 -3.85
C VAL A 197 17.46 -1.90 -2.41
N ASP A 198 18.19 -0.94 -1.84
CA ASP A 198 17.81 -0.32 -0.57
C ASP A 198 16.92 0.90 -0.85
N GLY A 199 15.72 0.90 -0.27
CA GLY A 199 14.82 2.06 -0.24
C GLY A 199 15.26 3.16 0.73
N GLN A 200 16.53 3.16 1.13
CA GLN A 200 17.19 4.38 1.61
C GLN A 200 17.57 5.19 0.37
N GLN A 201 16.61 5.94 -0.16
CA GLN A 201 16.86 7.04 -1.08
C GLN A 201 16.35 8.32 -0.45
#